data_AF-A0AAD9SNS7-F1
#
_entry.id   AF-A0AAD9SNS7-F1
#
_cell.length_a   1.000
_cell.length_b   1.000
_cell.length_c   1.000
_cell.angle_alpha   90.00
_cell.angle_beta   90.00
_cell.angle_gamma   90.00
#
_symmetry.space_group_name_H-M   'P 1'
#
loop_
_entity.id
_entity.type
_entity.pdbx_description
1 polymer ?
#
loop_
_entity_poly.entity_id
_entity_poly.type
_entity_poly.pdbx_seq_one_letter_code
_entity_poly.pdbx_strand_id
1 'polypeptide(L)'
;MHIQIWHQPQPDERRSRQMPPVSKKTSARPTTDNTTRQQQQPQQQQQKHHHQQQHQHVVPSPLKPQFHSRKCHHTYNATRHLPKAVWIRAIRLSKESPSTVLYEIVLCYEHNRACTINRSWEDFQKLKSGLGSWRNAPTFCSPKDIDGLQNYLCEAINKKGREVAMEFFLRRRMDDCGGP
;
A
#
# COMPACT_ATOMS: atom_id res chain seq x y z
N MET A 1 22.09 0.85 55.38
CA MET A 1 21.21 1.11 54.22
C MET A 1 21.53 0.10 53.15
N HIS A 2 20.54 -0.70 52.76
CA HIS A 2 20.71 -1.90 51.94
C HIS A 2 20.70 -1.53 50.45
N ILE A 3 21.69 -2.02 49.70
CA ILE A 3 21.87 -1.76 48.26
C ILE A 3 21.20 -2.91 47.49
N GLN A 4 20.23 -2.63 46.62
CA GLN A 4 19.65 -3.60 45.70
C GLN A 4 20.24 -3.42 44.30
N ILE A 5 21.04 -4.41 43.89
CA ILE A 5 21.63 -4.55 42.56
C ILE A 5 20.63 -5.30 41.67
N TRP A 6 20.16 -4.67 40.60
CA TRP A 6 19.30 -5.31 39.60
C TRP A 6 20.14 -6.11 38.59
N HIS A 7 19.74 -7.37 38.38
CA HIS A 7 20.36 -8.32 37.45
C HIS A 7 19.97 -8.05 35.99
N GLN A 8 20.96 -8.22 35.12
CA GLN A 8 20.87 -8.11 33.66
C GLN A 8 20.74 -9.51 33.04
N PRO A 9 19.73 -9.80 32.19
CA PRO A 9 19.65 -11.10 31.52
C PRO A 9 20.52 -11.16 30.26
N GLN A 10 21.20 -12.31 30.09
CA GLN A 10 22.02 -12.71 28.94
C GLN A 10 21.15 -13.16 27.75
N PRO A 11 21.66 -13.04 26.50
CA PRO A 11 20.94 -13.45 25.29
C PRO A 11 21.09 -14.94 24.99
N ASP A 12 19.97 -15.62 24.76
CA ASP A 12 19.92 -17.04 24.38
C ASP A 12 20.26 -17.29 22.91
N GLU A 13 20.93 -18.41 22.70
CA GLU A 13 21.63 -18.80 21.50
C GLU A 13 20.76 -19.28 20.32
N ARG A 14 21.26 -18.92 19.13
CA ARG A 14 21.23 -19.65 17.85
C ARG A 14 20.48 -20.99 17.83
N ARG A 15 19.38 -21.05 17.07
CA ARG A 15 18.92 -22.27 16.41
C ARG A 15 19.02 -22.16 14.89
N SER A 16 20.09 -22.73 14.35
CA SER A 16 20.21 -23.12 12.94
C SER A 16 19.11 -24.10 12.57
N ARG A 17 18.29 -23.76 11.56
CA ARG A 17 17.45 -24.75 10.88
C ARG A 17 18.18 -25.24 9.62
N GLN A 18 18.67 -26.47 9.69
CA GLN A 18 19.07 -27.27 8.53
C GLN A 18 17.87 -27.51 7.60
N MET A 19 18.08 -27.40 6.29
CA MET A 19 17.16 -27.92 5.28
C MET A 19 17.71 -29.24 4.70
N PRO A 20 16.87 -30.28 4.52
CA PRO A 20 17.24 -31.53 3.85
C PRO A 20 17.21 -31.41 2.30
N PRO A 21 17.73 -32.42 1.56
CA PRO A 21 18.39 -32.23 0.27
C PRO A 21 17.49 -32.33 -0.98
N VAL A 22 18.06 -31.83 -2.07
CA VAL A 22 17.58 -31.85 -3.46
C VAL A 22 17.58 -33.27 -4.03
N SER A 23 16.43 -33.75 -4.50
CA SER A 23 16.33 -34.95 -5.33
C SER A 23 16.49 -34.60 -6.81
N LYS A 24 17.63 -34.99 -7.38
CA LYS A 24 17.83 -35.18 -8.83
C LYS A 24 17.40 -36.60 -9.19
N LYS A 25 16.57 -36.77 -10.23
CA LYS A 25 16.54 -38.05 -10.97
C LYS A 25 16.26 -37.81 -12.45
N THR A 26 17.19 -38.35 -13.24
CA THR A 26 17.34 -38.34 -14.69
C THR A 26 16.71 -39.57 -15.37
N SER A 27 16.62 -39.48 -16.70
CA SER A 27 16.60 -40.56 -17.73
C SER A 27 15.22 -41.16 -18.07
N ALA A 28 14.66 -41.00 -19.28
CA ALA A 28 15.03 -41.51 -20.63
C ALA A 28 14.01 -42.62 -21.02
N ARG A 29 13.46 -42.85 -22.22
CA ARG A 29 13.46 -42.33 -23.62
C ARG A 29 12.31 -43.14 -24.35
N PRO A 30 12.33 -43.35 -25.69
CA PRO A 30 11.54 -42.79 -26.80
C PRO A 30 10.22 -43.57 -27.15
N THR A 31 9.36 -43.16 -28.09
CA THR A 31 9.42 -43.53 -29.53
C THR A 31 8.14 -43.07 -30.28
N THR A 32 8.33 -42.39 -31.43
CA THR A 32 7.57 -42.24 -32.72
C THR A 32 6.02 -42.26 -32.75
N ASP A 33 5.25 -41.67 -33.67
CA ASP A 33 5.46 -41.22 -35.06
C ASP A 33 4.26 -40.36 -35.53
N ASN A 34 4.37 -39.81 -36.75
CA ASN A 34 3.32 -39.38 -37.70
C ASN A 34 2.88 -37.90 -37.79
N THR A 35 3.69 -37.15 -38.54
CA THR A 35 3.39 -36.37 -39.76
C THR A 35 1.95 -36.42 -40.35
N THR A 36 1.37 -35.25 -40.70
CA THR A 36 1.07 -34.78 -42.09
C THR A 36 -0.29 -34.05 -42.30
N ARG A 37 -0.20 -32.76 -42.70
CA ARG A 37 -1.06 -31.93 -43.61
C ARG A 37 -2.56 -31.69 -43.34
N GLN A 38 -2.95 -30.40 -43.35
CA GLN A 38 -3.64 -29.66 -44.44
C GLN A 38 -4.16 -28.31 -43.88
N GLN A 39 -3.52 -27.17 -44.15
CA GLN A 39 -3.96 -26.15 -45.12
C GLN A 39 -5.47 -26.14 -45.46
N GLN A 40 -6.18 -25.08 -45.04
CA GLN A 40 -6.93 -24.15 -45.91
C GLN A 40 -7.67 -23.06 -45.10
N GLN A 41 -7.24 -21.81 -45.30
CA GLN A 41 -8.08 -20.60 -45.36
C GLN A 41 -7.99 -20.13 -46.84
N PRO A 42 -8.97 -19.40 -47.42
CA PRO A 42 -9.52 -18.17 -46.84
C PRO A 42 -10.97 -17.76 -47.25
N GLN A 43 -11.39 -16.59 -46.72
CA GLN A 43 -12.48 -15.69 -47.18
C GLN A 43 -13.92 -16.20 -46.96
N GLN A 44 -14.95 -15.43 -46.61
CA GLN A 44 -15.31 -14.00 -46.58
C GLN A 44 -16.66 -14.00 -45.80
N GLN A 45 -17.09 -13.04 -44.98
CA GLN A 45 -17.70 -11.77 -45.41
C GLN A 45 -18.18 -10.99 -44.16
N GLN A 46 -17.77 -9.72 -44.12
CA GLN A 46 -18.56 -8.52 -43.79
C GLN A 46 -19.61 -8.59 -42.66
N GLN A 47 -19.34 -7.85 -41.58
CA GLN A 47 -20.24 -6.79 -41.14
C GLN A 47 -19.43 -5.69 -40.43
N LYS A 48 -18.93 -4.75 -41.25
CA LYS A 48 -18.52 -3.42 -40.81
C LYS A 48 -19.80 -2.59 -40.64
N HIS A 49 -20.27 -2.39 -39.42
CA HIS A 49 -21.13 -1.25 -39.13
C HIS A 49 -20.30 -0.14 -38.50
N HIS A 50 -20.24 0.95 -39.26
CA HIS A 50 -19.76 2.27 -38.89
C HIS A 50 -20.26 2.69 -37.50
N HIS A 51 -19.34 3.11 -36.64
CA HIS A 51 -19.53 4.32 -35.83
C HIS A 51 -18.23 5.12 -35.83
N GLN A 52 -18.18 6.00 -36.81
CA GLN A 52 -17.21 7.07 -36.93
C GLN A 52 -17.69 8.20 -36.01
N GLN A 53 -17.05 8.39 -34.86
CA GLN A 53 -17.09 9.67 -34.14
C GLN A 53 -15.66 10.09 -33.80
N GLN A 54 -15.14 10.92 -34.70
CA GLN A 54 -14.32 12.11 -34.46
C GLN A 54 -13.25 12.00 -33.36
N HIS A 55 -12.02 11.83 -33.81
CA HIS A 55 -10.81 12.18 -33.08
C HIS A 55 -10.80 13.68 -32.79
N GLN A 56 -11.43 14.11 -31.70
CA GLN A 56 -10.97 15.30 -31.00
C GLN A 56 -9.72 14.91 -30.22
N HIS A 57 -8.63 15.66 -30.40
CA HIS A 57 -7.45 15.58 -29.54
C HIS A 57 -7.87 16.01 -28.12
N VAL A 58 -8.38 15.05 -27.34
CA VAL A 58 -8.62 15.22 -25.91
C VAL A 58 -7.26 15.14 -25.23
N VAL A 59 -6.76 16.29 -24.76
CA VAL A 59 -5.68 16.34 -23.77
C VAL A 59 -6.03 15.31 -22.69
N PRO A 60 -5.18 14.32 -22.37
CA PRO A 60 -5.57 13.28 -21.43
C PRO A 60 -5.92 13.94 -20.11
N SER A 61 -7.21 14.00 -19.78
CA SER A 61 -7.65 14.43 -18.47
C SER A 61 -6.93 13.53 -17.46
N PRO A 62 -6.42 14.07 -16.33
CA PRO A 62 -5.80 13.24 -15.32
C PRO A 62 -6.73 12.08 -14.99
N LEU A 63 -6.30 10.86 -15.32
CA LEU A 63 -7.13 9.67 -15.14
C LEU A 63 -7.51 9.62 -13.66
N LYS A 64 -8.82 9.48 -13.39
CA LYS A 64 -9.34 9.37 -12.04
C LYS A 64 -8.55 8.25 -11.33
N PRO A 65 -8.05 8.47 -10.12
CA PRO A 65 -7.18 7.50 -9.48
C PRO A 65 -7.86 6.12 -9.39
N GLN A 66 -7.14 5.08 -9.79
CA GLN A 66 -7.65 3.71 -9.75
C GLN A 66 -7.82 3.28 -8.29
N PHE A 67 -9.07 3.11 -7.87
CA PHE A 67 -9.42 2.64 -6.52
C PHE A 67 -9.45 1.11 -6.53
N HIS A 68 -8.71 0.46 -5.63
CA HIS A 68 -8.63 -0.99 -5.61
C HIS A 68 -9.60 -1.63 -4.63
N SER A 69 -10.12 -2.80 -5.01
CA SER A 69 -10.97 -3.63 -4.18
C SER A 69 -10.17 -4.40 -3.12
N ARG A 70 -10.90 -4.96 -2.14
CA ARG A 70 -10.37 -5.79 -1.05
C ARG A 70 -9.52 -6.99 -1.50
N LYS A 71 -9.60 -7.37 -2.78
CA LYS A 71 -8.87 -8.52 -3.35
C LYS A 71 -7.40 -8.22 -3.68
N CYS A 72 -6.97 -6.96 -3.71
CA CYS A 72 -5.60 -6.56 -4.10
C CYS A 72 -4.77 -5.95 -2.95
N HIS A 73 -4.99 -6.35 -1.70
CA HIS A 73 -4.30 -5.77 -0.54
C HIS A 73 -2.77 -5.90 -0.61
N HIS A 74 -2.27 -7.02 -1.14
CA HIS A 74 -0.85 -7.30 -1.22
C HIS A 74 -0.09 -6.29 -2.11
N THR A 75 -0.75 -5.71 -3.12
CA THR A 75 -0.14 -4.79 -4.08
C THR A 75 0.22 -3.42 -3.47
N TYR A 76 -0.32 -3.08 -2.29
CA TYR A 76 -0.07 -1.79 -1.60
C TYR A 76 0.74 -1.94 -0.32
N ASN A 77 0.64 -3.10 0.36
CA ASN A 77 1.52 -3.38 1.50
C ASN A 77 2.96 -3.73 1.08
N ALA A 78 3.17 -4.05 -0.20
CA ALA A 78 4.47 -4.34 -0.79
C ALA A 78 5.10 -3.16 -1.55
N THR A 79 4.40 -2.03 -1.73
CA THR A 79 5.02 -0.86 -2.37
C THR A 79 5.99 -0.22 -1.40
N ARG A 80 7.30 -0.47 -1.61
CA ARG A 80 8.43 0.23 -0.96
C ARG A 80 8.52 1.72 -1.33
N HIS A 81 7.46 2.26 -1.94
CA HIS A 81 7.42 3.61 -2.47
C HIS A 81 6.49 4.44 -1.60
N LEU A 82 6.96 5.64 -1.28
CA LEU A 82 6.15 6.62 -0.58
C LEU A 82 5.08 7.18 -1.52
N PRO A 83 3.92 7.59 -0.98
CA PRO A 83 2.95 8.33 -1.78
C PRO A 83 3.57 9.66 -2.24
N LYS A 84 3.25 10.06 -3.47
CA LYS A 84 3.60 11.37 -4.06
C LYS A 84 2.81 12.51 -3.43
N ALA A 85 1.57 12.23 -3.06
CA ALA A 85 0.68 13.19 -2.43
C ALA A 85 -0.19 12.48 -1.40
N VAL A 86 -0.55 13.22 -0.36
CA VAL A 86 -1.38 12.74 0.75
C VAL A 86 -2.37 13.82 1.12
N TRP A 87 -3.61 13.43 1.44
CA TRP A 87 -4.53 14.35 2.10
C TRP A 87 -5.60 13.68 2.94
N ILE A 88 -6.05 14.38 3.97
CA ILE A 88 -7.19 14.01 4.80
C ILE A 88 -8.45 14.42 4.02
N ARG A 89 -9.22 13.44 3.56
CA ARG A 89 -10.45 13.65 2.81
C ARG A 89 -11.63 13.97 3.72
N ALA A 90 -11.76 13.23 4.82
CA ALA A 90 -12.91 13.33 5.70
C ALA A 90 -12.56 12.88 7.12
N ILE A 91 -13.37 13.33 8.07
CA ILE A 91 -13.37 12.85 9.44
C ILE A 91 -14.64 12.01 9.62
N ARG A 92 -14.51 10.84 10.24
CA ARG A 92 -15.62 9.93 10.55
C ARG A 92 -15.55 9.54 12.01
N LEU A 93 -16.69 9.16 12.57
CA LEU A 93 -16.72 8.43 13.83
C LEU A 93 -16.59 6.94 13.53
N SER A 94 -15.82 6.24 14.36
CA SER A 94 -15.71 4.79 14.29
C SER A 94 -17.07 4.13 14.49
N LYS A 95 -17.37 3.08 13.72
CA LYS A 95 -18.64 2.34 13.83
C LYS A 95 -18.66 1.49 15.10
N GLU A 96 -17.50 0.97 15.48
CA GLU A 96 -17.29 0.12 16.65
C GLU A 96 -17.27 0.94 17.94
N SER A 97 -16.79 2.18 17.87
CA SER A 97 -16.66 3.09 19.02
C SER A 97 -16.98 4.53 18.63
N PRO A 98 -18.24 5.00 18.81
CA PRO A 98 -18.67 6.33 18.34
C PRO A 98 -17.90 7.52 18.93
N SER A 99 -17.16 7.30 20.02
CA SER A 99 -16.25 8.28 20.63
C SER A 99 -14.91 8.42 19.90
N THR A 100 -14.56 7.47 19.04
CA THR A 100 -13.27 7.46 18.33
C THR A 100 -13.38 8.18 17.00
N VAL A 101 -12.53 9.18 16.83
CA VAL A 101 -12.40 9.93 15.57
C VAL A 101 -11.44 9.20 14.63
N LEU A 102 -11.89 8.95 13.40
CA LEU A 102 -11.12 8.36 12.30
C LEU A 102 -10.96 9.37 11.16
N TYR A 103 -9.72 9.55 10.71
CA TYR A 103 -9.36 10.34 9.55
C TYR A 103 -9.28 9.44 8.33
N GLU A 104 -10.09 9.74 7.31
CA GLU A 104 -10.01 9.12 6.00
C GLU A 104 -8.88 9.80 5.21
N ILE A 105 -7.74 9.13 5.07
CA ILE A 105 -6.54 9.67 4.42
C ILE A 105 -6.39 9.03 3.05
N VAL A 106 -6.26 9.85 2.01
CA VAL A 106 -5.98 9.42 0.64
C VAL A 106 -4.48 9.48 0.40
N LEU A 107 -3.92 8.37 -0.08
CA LEU A 107 -2.54 8.21 -0.49
C LEU A 107 -2.51 8.08 -2.02
N CYS A 108 -1.82 8.99 -2.70
CA CYS A 108 -1.61 8.92 -4.14
C CYS A 108 -0.20 8.47 -4.46
N TYR A 109 -0.06 7.45 -5.29
CA TYR A 109 1.18 6.87 -5.75
C TYR A 109 1.37 7.11 -7.26
N GLU A 110 2.48 6.63 -7.80
CA GLU A 110 2.71 6.62 -9.24
C GLU A 110 1.67 5.79 -10.00
N HIS A 111 1.60 5.99 -11.32
CA HIS A 111 0.70 5.27 -12.21
C HIS A 111 -0.79 5.44 -11.87
N ASN A 112 -1.19 6.63 -11.42
CA ASN A 112 -2.58 6.97 -11.05
C ASN A 112 -3.19 6.01 -10.02
N ARG A 113 -2.34 5.43 -9.16
CA ARG A 113 -2.78 4.56 -8.08
C ARG A 113 -3.10 5.40 -6.86
N ALA A 114 -4.32 5.28 -6.33
CA ALA A 114 -4.64 5.85 -5.04
C ALA A 114 -5.26 4.80 -4.12
N CYS A 115 -5.02 4.96 -2.82
CA CYS A 115 -5.69 4.17 -1.82
C CYS A 115 -6.12 5.06 -0.65
N THR A 116 -7.15 4.63 0.05
CA THR A 116 -7.64 5.30 1.25
C THR A 116 -7.34 4.45 2.47
N ILE A 117 -6.76 5.04 3.51
CA ILE A 117 -6.55 4.43 4.82
C ILE A 117 -7.32 5.21 5.89
N ASN A 118 -7.68 4.55 6.99
CA ASN A 118 -8.32 5.17 8.14
C ASN A 118 -7.34 5.20 9.31
N ARG A 119 -7.13 6.37 9.91
CA ARG A 119 -6.26 6.51 11.08
C ARG A 119 -6.97 7.20 12.21
N SER A 120 -6.68 6.79 13.44
CA SER A 120 -7.24 7.47 14.60
C SER A 120 -6.34 8.65 15.03
N TRP A 121 -6.82 9.43 15.98
CA TRP A 121 -6.00 10.46 16.62
C TRP A 121 -4.75 9.88 17.31
N GLU A 122 -4.91 8.72 17.96
CA GLU A 122 -3.83 8.00 18.62
C GLU A 122 -2.76 7.54 17.63
N ASP A 123 -3.15 7.16 16.41
CA ASP A 123 -2.19 6.82 15.34
C ASP A 123 -1.33 8.04 14.97
N PHE A 124 -1.91 9.25 14.91
CA PHE A 124 -1.14 10.47 14.68
C PHE A 124 -0.22 10.80 15.87
N GLN A 125 -0.67 10.57 17.10
CA GLN A 125 0.19 10.76 18.27
C GLN A 125 1.37 9.77 18.28
N LYS A 126 1.14 8.51 17.90
CA LYS A 126 2.20 7.49 17.73
C LYS A 126 3.15 7.84 16.60
N LEU A 127 2.64 8.38 15.49
CA LEU A 127 3.49 8.89 14.42
C LEU A 127 4.37 10.04 14.92
N LYS A 128 3.78 10.99 15.67
CA LYS A 128 4.50 12.12 16.25
C LYS A 128 5.60 11.70 17.21
N SER A 129 5.31 10.77 18.11
CA SER A 129 6.33 10.24 19.02
C SER A 129 7.39 9.41 18.29
N GLY A 130 6.99 8.60 17.30
CA GLY A 130 7.89 7.73 16.54
C GLY A 130 8.84 8.47 15.59
N LEU A 131 8.44 9.62 15.05
CA LEU A 131 9.31 10.47 14.22
C LEU A 131 10.20 11.41 15.05
N GLY A 132 9.83 11.65 16.31
CA GLY A 132 10.48 12.63 17.17
C GLY A 132 10.26 14.07 16.69
N SER A 133 11.01 15.00 17.28
CA SER A 133 11.02 16.41 16.85
C SER A 133 12.05 16.64 15.74
N TRP A 134 11.71 17.45 14.75
CA TRP A 134 12.65 17.95 13.75
C TRP A 134 12.45 19.44 13.49
N ARG A 135 13.46 20.07 12.85
CA ARG A 135 13.41 21.51 12.57
C ARG A 135 12.18 21.87 11.73
N ASN A 136 11.39 22.81 12.24
CA ASN A 136 10.16 23.31 11.61
C ASN A 136 9.12 22.19 11.39
N ALA A 137 9.06 21.19 12.27
CA ALA A 137 7.98 20.22 12.27
C ALA A 137 6.65 20.94 12.52
N PRO A 138 5.64 20.79 11.64
CA PRO A 138 4.31 21.33 11.92
C PRO A 138 3.79 20.79 13.24
N THR A 139 3.10 21.63 14.01
CA THR A 139 2.49 21.22 15.27
C THR A 139 1.01 21.08 15.10
N PHE A 140 0.46 20.00 15.63
CA PHE A 140 -0.97 19.81 15.81
C PHE A 140 -1.21 19.42 17.27
N CYS A 141 -2.29 19.96 17.83
CA CYS A 141 -2.59 19.87 19.28
C CYS A 141 -3.99 19.30 19.57
N SER A 142 -4.86 19.20 18.57
CA SER A 142 -6.25 18.78 18.76
C SER A 142 -6.70 17.84 17.63
N PRO A 143 -7.60 16.88 17.91
CA PRO A 143 -8.25 16.07 16.88
C PRO A 143 -9.02 16.89 15.83
N LYS A 144 -9.36 18.15 16.16
CA LYS A 144 -10.08 19.06 15.26
C LYS A 144 -9.15 19.86 14.35
N ASP A 145 -7.84 19.81 14.59
CA ASP A 145 -6.84 20.56 13.84
C ASP A 145 -6.42 19.82 12.57
N ILE A 146 -7.33 19.79 11.59
CA ILE A 146 -7.14 19.03 10.34
C ILE A 146 -6.03 19.62 9.50
N ASP A 147 -5.93 20.95 9.44
CA ASP A 147 -4.87 21.61 8.68
C ASP A 147 -3.50 21.34 9.29
N GLY A 148 -3.39 21.37 10.63
CA GLY A 148 -2.17 20.98 11.33
C GLY A 148 -1.77 19.52 11.07
N LEU A 149 -2.74 18.61 11.13
CA LEU A 149 -2.53 17.19 10.82
C LEU A 149 -2.10 16.95 9.36
N GLN A 150 -2.77 17.64 8.42
CA GLN A 150 -2.48 17.59 7.00
C GLN A 150 -1.07 18.09 6.71
N ASN A 151 -0.72 19.27 7.21
CA ASN A 151 0.60 19.88 7.04
C ASN A 151 1.69 19.00 7.63
N TYR A 152 1.46 18.45 8.83
CA TYR A 152 2.39 17.52 9.46
C TYR A 152 2.63 16.29 8.60
N LEU A 153 1.58 15.68 8.06
CA LEU A 153 1.68 14.46 7.26
C LEU A 153 2.42 14.72 5.93
N CYS A 154 2.11 15.81 5.24
CA CYS A 154 2.85 16.24 4.04
C CYS A 154 4.34 16.41 4.34
N GLU A 155 4.68 17.16 5.37
CA GLU A 155 6.08 17.42 5.76
C GLU A 155 6.79 16.15 6.21
N ALA A 156 6.11 15.28 6.95
CA ALA A 156 6.68 14.03 7.42
C ALA A 156 6.98 13.07 6.26
N ILE A 157 6.15 13.02 5.22
CA ILE A 157 6.43 12.21 4.02
C ILE A 157 7.65 12.76 3.28
N ASN A 158 7.74 14.08 3.12
CA ASN A 158 8.85 14.74 2.42
C ASN A 158 10.20 14.58 3.16
N LYS A 159 10.20 14.74 4.49
CA LYS A 159 11.44 14.80 5.30
C LYS A 159 11.81 13.48 5.97
N LYS A 160 10.83 12.67 6.32
CA LYS A 160 10.95 11.50 7.19
C LYS A 160 10.28 10.25 6.62
N GLY A 161 10.01 10.24 5.31
CA GLY A 161 9.23 9.18 4.68
C GLY A 161 9.78 7.76 4.86
N ARG A 162 11.10 7.60 4.99
CA ARG A 162 11.76 6.30 5.15
C ARG A 162 11.84 5.79 6.60
N GLU A 163 11.32 6.56 7.55
CA GLU A 163 11.30 6.14 8.96
C GLU A 163 10.27 5.02 9.17
N VAL A 164 10.61 4.06 10.04
CA VAL A 164 9.74 2.91 10.37
C VAL A 164 8.36 3.36 10.86
N ALA A 165 8.30 4.46 11.62
CA ALA A 165 7.04 5.02 12.09
C ALA A 165 6.13 5.49 10.93
N MET A 166 6.72 6.05 9.87
CA MET A 166 5.96 6.45 8.68
C MET A 166 5.48 5.22 7.90
N GLU A 167 6.35 4.21 7.73
CA GLU A 167 5.95 2.95 7.08
C GLU A 167 4.80 2.28 7.83
N PHE A 168 4.86 2.25 9.17
CA PHE A 168 3.80 1.71 10.00
C PHE A 168 2.50 2.52 9.86
N PHE A 169 2.60 3.85 9.86
CA PHE A 169 1.44 4.73 9.73
C PHE A 169 0.77 4.60 8.37
N LEU A 170 1.53 4.52 7.27
CA LEU A 170 0.99 4.41 5.91
C LEU A 170 0.55 3.00 5.53
N ARG A 171 0.95 1.97 6.28
CA ARG A 171 0.65 0.57 5.98
C ARG A 171 -0.85 0.28 6.07
N ARG A 172 -1.42 -0.26 5.00
CA ARG A 172 -2.85 -0.60 4.92
C ARG A 172 -3.19 -1.75 5.87
N ARG A 173 -4.17 -1.53 6.75
CA ARG A 173 -4.74 -2.51 7.68
C ARG A 173 -5.94 -3.21 7.03
N MET A 174 -6.36 -4.36 7.56
CA MET A 174 -7.53 -5.08 7.05
C MET A 174 -8.81 -4.22 7.08
N ASP A 175 -8.93 -3.38 8.10
CA ASP A 175 -10.08 -2.49 8.32
C ASP A 175 -10.07 -1.25 7.42
N ASP A 176 -8.94 -0.93 6.78
CA ASP A 176 -8.86 0.12 5.75
C ASP A 176 -9.63 -0.27 4.47
N CYS A 177 -10.09 -1.52 4.40
CA CYS A 177 -10.61 -2.17 3.20
C CYS A 177 -12.11 -2.45 3.34
N GLY A 178 -12.84 -1.36 3.48
CA GLY A 178 -14.29 -1.30 3.45
C GLY A 178 -14.67 0.11 3.03
N GLY A 179 -14.61 0.39 1.72
CA GLY A 179 -15.42 1.47 1.19
C GLY A 179 -16.90 1.13 1.46
N PRO A 180 -17.76 2.13 1.69
CA PRO A 180 -19.21 1.91 1.74
C PRO A 180 -19.70 1.21 0.46
#